data_AF-A0A8T3VBI0-F1
#
_entry.id   AF-A0A8T3VBI0-F1
#
_cell.length_a   1.000
_cell.length_b   1.000
_cell.length_c   1.000
_cell.angle_alpha   90.00
_cell.angle_beta   90.00
_cell.angle_gamma   90.00
#
_symmetry.space_group_name_H-M   'P 1'
#
loop_
_entity.id
_entity.type
_entity.pdbx_description
1 polymer ?
#
loop_
_entity_poly.entity_id
_entity_poly.type
_entity_poly.pdbx_seq_one_letter_code
_entity_poly.pdbx_strand_id
1 'polypeptide(L)'
;MLYILFSWGPETVNIAYIDIILSCFLATKIKPDSLKHKLMLLVLVPFGSINFLIFGMTFVNLVDIIHAPLYLYFVKMYYHKFVEFTETNSLGITIILLYSIIFISFIVTMIVENVSPLNSLVMVSNAFTSNGYSILGSSGWGKINSLILVWSGFLLSGVGTATLTVAIVMKHVDKEFDRLEKLVKKNK
;
A
#
# COMPACT_ATOMS: atom_id res chain seq x y z
N MET A 1 -4.88 -14.21 1.33
CA MET A 1 -4.01 -14.28 0.12
C MET A 1 -2.52 -14.36 0.47
N LEU A 2 -1.97 -13.47 1.30
CA LEU A 2 -0.56 -13.54 1.74
C LEU A 2 -0.22 -14.90 2.39
N TYR A 3 -1.09 -15.42 3.24
CA TYR A 3 -0.93 -16.72 3.91
C TYR A 3 -0.82 -17.94 2.98
N ILE A 4 -1.41 -17.86 1.78
CA ILE A 4 -1.50 -18.98 0.85
C ILE A 4 -0.26 -19.04 -0.06
N LEU A 5 0.37 -17.89 -0.31
CA LEU A 5 1.50 -17.77 -1.25
C LEU A 5 2.87 -17.94 -0.58
N PHE A 6 2.97 -17.77 0.74
CA PHE A 6 4.24 -17.89 1.45
C PHE A 6 4.03 -18.65 2.77
N SER A 7 4.90 -19.62 3.05
CA SER A 7 5.02 -20.22 4.38
C SER A 7 5.72 -19.21 5.31
N TRP A 8 4.95 -18.36 5.99
CA TRP A 8 5.47 -17.24 6.81
C TRP A 8 6.14 -17.66 8.14
N GLY A 9 6.30 -18.96 8.40
CA GLY A 9 7.02 -19.46 9.58
C GLY A 9 6.42 -18.90 10.89
N PRO A 10 7.21 -18.29 11.79
CA PRO A 10 6.72 -17.77 13.08
C PRO A 10 5.80 -16.53 12.95
N GLU A 11 5.75 -15.85 11.81
CA GLU A 11 5.04 -14.57 11.65
C GLU A 11 3.57 -14.71 11.21
N THR A 12 3.18 -15.95 10.95
CA THR A 12 1.85 -16.49 10.68
C THR A 12 0.79 -15.90 11.65
N VAL A 13 1.12 -15.73 12.94
CA VAL A 13 0.23 -15.09 13.93
C VAL A 13 -0.02 -13.60 13.65
N ASN A 14 1.03 -12.84 13.33
CA ASN A 14 0.92 -11.40 13.06
C ASN A 14 0.09 -11.12 11.80
N ILE A 15 0.23 -11.98 10.78
CA ILE A 15 -0.51 -11.83 9.53
C ILE A 15 -2.01 -12.10 9.75
N ALA A 16 -2.37 -13.04 10.63
CA ALA A 16 -3.76 -13.29 10.99
C ALA A 16 -4.40 -12.05 11.66
N TYR A 17 -3.67 -11.35 12.53
CA TYR A 17 -4.13 -10.08 13.09
C TYR A 17 -4.31 -8.99 12.04
N ILE A 18 -3.35 -8.83 11.12
CA ILE A 18 -3.45 -7.85 10.03
C ILE A 18 -4.67 -8.14 9.16
N ASP A 19 -4.93 -9.41 8.84
CA ASP A 19 -6.09 -9.81 8.04
C ASP A 19 -7.43 -9.48 8.73
N ILE A 20 -7.51 -9.69 10.05
CA ILE A 20 -8.67 -9.29 10.86
C ILE A 20 -8.87 -7.78 10.84
N ILE A 21 -7.80 -7.01 11.09
CA ILE A 21 -7.87 -5.55 11.11
C ILE A 21 -8.29 -5.00 9.75
N LEU A 22 -7.72 -5.53 8.66
CA LEU A 22 -8.01 -5.12 7.30
C LEU A 22 -9.47 -5.43 6.92
N SER A 23 -9.94 -6.62 7.26
CA SER A 23 -11.34 -7.03 7.09
C SER A 23 -12.29 -6.10 7.85
N CYS A 24 -12.02 -5.81 9.12
CA CYS A 24 -12.82 -4.87 9.90
C CYS A 24 -12.83 -3.48 9.26
N PHE A 25 -11.66 -2.97 8.84
CA PHE A 25 -11.57 -1.67 8.16
C PHE A 25 -12.42 -1.62 6.89
N LEU A 26 -12.31 -2.63 6.03
CA LEU A 26 -13.10 -2.71 4.80
C LEU A 26 -14.59 -2.84 5.10
N ALA A 27 -14.98 -3.54 6.16
CA ALA A 27 -16.38 -3.65 6.58
C ALA A 27 -16.98 -2.27 6.89
N THR A 28 -16.23 -1.38 7.56
CA THR A 28 -16.70 -0.01 7.87
C THR A 28 -16.97 0.84 6.63
N LYS A 29 -16.42 0.47 5.46
CA LYS A 29 -16.58 1.21 4.20
C LYS A 29 -17.76 0.72 3.37
N ILE A 30 -18.37 -0.41 3.72
CA ILE A 30 -19.52 -0.98 3.00
C ILE A 30 -20.81 -0.57 3.72
N LYS A 31 -21.72 0.11 3.03
CA LYS A 31 -23.07 0.36 3.54
C LYS A 31 -23.96 -0.86 3.25
N PRO A 32 -24.63 -1.47 4.25
CA PRO A 32 -25.40 -2.70 4.10
C PRO A 32 -26.79 -2.49 3.44
N ASP A 33 -26.86 -1.63 2.43
CA ASP A 33 -28.12 -1.19 1.81
C ASP A 33 -28.66 -2.19 0.77
N SER A 34 -27.82 -3.11 0.28
CA SER A 34 -28.19 -4.08 -0.75
C SER A 34 -27.80 -5.52 -0.38
N LEU A 35 -28.49 -6.51 -0.94
CA LEU A 35 -28.18 -7.93 -0.74
C LEU A 35 -26.75 -8.27 -1.19
N LYS A 36 -26.27 -7.61 -2.24
CA LYS A 36 -24.87 -7.68 -2.68
C LYS A 36 -23.89 -7.20 -1.59
N HIS A 37 -24.17 -6.05 -0.96
CA HIS A 37 -23.32 -5.52 0.12
C HIS A 37 -23.32 -6.40 1.37
N LYS A 38 -24.48 -7.01 1.70
CA LYS A 38 -24.60 -7.97 2.80
C LYS A 38 -23.79 -9.25 2.54
N LEU A 39 -23.85 -9.78 1.32
CA LEU A 39 -23.01 -10.92 0.91
C LEU A 39 -21.52 -10.57 0.95
N MET A 40 -21.14 -9.38 0.50
CA MET A 40 -19.75 -8.93 0.59
C MET A 40 -19.28 -8.86 2.04
N LEU A 41 -20.07 -8.30 2.97
CA LEU A 41 -19.73 -8.27 4.40
C LEU A 41 -19.55 -9.66 5.00
N LEU A 42 -20.39 -10.63 4.62
CA LEU A 42 -20.30 -12.01 5.11
C LEU A 42 -19.03 -12.69 4.62
N VAL A 43 -18.69 -12.51 3.34
CA VAL A 43 -17.44 -13.06 2.77
C VAL A 43 -16.21 -12.36 3.35
N LEU A 44 -16.32 -11.08 3.73
CA LEU A 44 -15.24 -10.29 4.31
C LEU A 44 -14.90 -10.68 5.76
N VAL A 45 -15.64 -11.60 6.38
CA VAL A 45 -15.24 -12.13 7.69
C VAL A 45 -14.05 -13.07 7.48
N PRO A 46 -12.88 -12.82 8.10
CA PRO A 46 -11.67 -13.62 7.89
C PRO A 46 -11.72 -14.86 8.78
N PHE A 47 -12.61 -15.79 8.44
CA PHE A 47 -12.84 -17.02 9.21
C PHE A 47 -11.57 -17.86 9.38
N GLY A 48 -10.71 -17.95 8.36
CA GLY A 48 -9.43 -18.66 8.44
C GLY A 48 -8.50 -18.06 9.51
N SER A 49 -8.35 -16.73 9.53
CA SER A 49 -7.50 -16.03 10.51
C SER A 49 -8.04 -16.13 11.93
N ILE A 50 -9.36 -16.05 12.12
CA ILE A 50 -10.01 -16.22 13.43
C ILE A 50 -9.86 -17.66 13.93
N ASN A 51 -10.10 -18.64 13.06
CA ASN A 51 -9.98 -20.05 13.41
C ASN A 51 -8.54 -20.43 13.76
N PHE A 52 -7.58 -19.91 13.00
CA PHE A 52 -6.16 -20.08 13.29
C PHE A 52 -5.77 -19.52 14.67
N LEU A 53 -6.23 -18.32 15.04
CA LEU A 53 -5.90 -17.70 16.33
C LEU A 53 -6.52 -18.42 17.52
N ILE A 54 -7.75 -18.94 17.39
CA ILE A 54 -8.47 -19.58 18.50
C ILE A 54 -8.06 -21.04 18.69
N PHE A 55 -7.87 -21.78 17.59
CA PHE A 55 -7.70 -23.22 17.62
C PHE A 55 -6.31 -23.69 17.19
N GLY A 56 -5.42 -22.78 16.74
CA GLY A 56 -4.06 -23.10 16.32
C GLY A 56 -3.95 -23.92 15.04
N MET A 57 -5.05 -24.09 14.30
CA MET A 57 -5.11 -24.94 13.11
C MET A 57 -5.09 -24.09 11.84
N THR A 58 -4.12 -24.34 10.96
CA THR A 58 -4.04 -23.79 9.59
C THR A 58 -5.00 -24.55 8.66
N PHE A 59 -6.30 -24.40 8.88
CA PHE A 59 -7.29 -24.89 7.93
C PHE A 59 -7.44 -23.88 6.79
N VAL A 60 -6.95 -24.24 5.61
CA VAL A 60 -7.35 -23.56 4.37
C VAL A 60 -8.77 -24.02 4.05
N ASN A 61 -9.76 -23.19 4.38
CA ASN A 61 -11.17 -23.49 4.10
C ASN A 61 -11.59 -22.92 2.74
N LEU A 62 -12.64 -23.50 2.13
CA LEU A 62 -13.26 -22.96 0.91
C LEU A 62 -13.62 -21.47 1.03
N VAL A 63 -13.89 -21.00 2.24
CA VAL A 63 -14.18 -19.60 2.54
C VAL A 63 -12.95 -18.71 2.33
N ASP A 64 -11.73 -19.17 2.64
CA ASP A 64 -10.49 -18.41 2.42
C ASP A 64 -10.19 -18.25 0.91
N ILE A 65 -10.59 -19.24 0.11
CA ILE A 65 -10.49 -19.20 -1.35
C ILE A 65 -11.45 -18.14 -1.92
N ILE A 66 -12.65 -17.99 -1.36
CA ILE A 66 -13.64 -16.98 -1.80
C ILE A 66 -13.26 -15.58 -1.28
N HIS A 67 -12.57 -15.51 -0.14
CA HIS A 67 -12.09 -14.28 0.46
C HIS A 67 -10.98 -13.58 -0.37
N ALA A 68 -10.13 -14.35 -1.05
CA ALA A 68 -9.05 -13.80 -1.89
C ALA A 68 -9.56 -12.98 -3.10
N PRO A 69 -10.53 -13.46 -3.93
CA PRO A 69 -11.18 -12.66 -4.96
C PRO A 69 -11.83 -11.37 -4.43
N LEU A 70 -12.40 -11.41 -3.21
CA LEU A 70 -13.00 -10.23 -2.60
C LEU A 70 -11.94 -9.17 -2.29
N TYR A 71 -10.79 -9.56 -1.73
CA TYR A 71 -9.67 -8.62 -1.56
C TYR A 71 -9.17 -8.08 -2.88
N LEU A 72 -9.02 -8.92 -3.91
CA LEU A 72 -8.63 -8.45 -5.25
C LEU A 72 -9.63 -7.45 -5.83
N TYR A 73 -10.93 -7.62 -5.58
CA TYR A 73 -11.94 -6.64 -5.95
C TYR A 73 -11.72 -5.30 -5.25
N PHE A 74 -11.47 -5.30 -3.93
CA PHE A 74 -11.17 -4.07 -3.20
C PHE A 74 -9.87 -3.41 -3.66
N VAL A 75 -8.80 -4.20 -3.88
CA VAL A 75 -7.54 -3.72 -4.44
C VAL A 75 -7.79 -3.03 -5.78
N LYS A 76 -8.53 -3.67 -6.69
CA LYS A 76 -8.87 -3.08 -8.01
C LYS A 76 -9.67 -1.78 -7.86
N MET A 77 -10.65 -1.74 -6.96
CA MET A 77 -11.48 -0.55 -6.73
C MET A 77 -10.66 0.62 -6.17
N TYR A 78 -9.82 0.39 -5.16
CA TYR A 78 -8.96 1.43 -4.61
C TYR A 78 -7.86 1.84 -5.60
N TYR A 79 -7.33 0.90 -6.38
CA TYR A 79 -6.39 1.19 -7.45
C TYR A 79 -7.00 2.11 -8.52
N HIS A 80 -8.26 1.90 -8.93
CA HIS A 80 -8.92 2.82 -9.87
C HIS A 80 -9.03 4.25 -9.31
N LYS A 81 -9.47 4.39 -8.05
CA LYS A 81 -9.55 5.71 -7.39
C LYS A 81 -8.19 6.38 -7.28
N PHE A 82 -7.16 5.57 -7.05
CA PHE A 82 -5.79 6.03 -7.02
C PHE A 82 -5.30 6.48 -8.39
N VAL A 83 -5.53 5.69 -9.45
CA VAL A 83 -5.20 6.08 -10.83
C VAL A 83 -5.86 7.41 -11.19
N GLU A 84 -7.17 7.53 -10.98
CA GLU A 84 -7.94 8.77 -11.23
C GLU A 84 -7.33 9.98 -10.50
N PHE A 85 -6.98 9.82 -9.23
CA PHE A 85 -6.29 10.86 -8.47
C PHE A 85 -4.91 11.19 -9.05
N THR A 86 -4.15 10.19 -9.47
CA THR A 86 -2.77 10.38 -9.95
C THR A 86 -2.70 10.92 -11.37
N GLU A 87 -3.65 10.59 -12.24
CA GLU A 87 -3.80 11.17 -13.57
C GLU A 87 -4.19 12.65 -13.48
N THR A 88 -5.13 12.97 -12.59
CA THR A 88 -5.56 14.36 -12.34
C THR A 88 -4.41 15.25 -11.82
N ASN A 89 -3.40 14.66 -11.17
CA ASN A 89 -2.28 15.39 -10.55
C ASN A 89 -0.93 15.12 -11.23
N SER A 90 -0.89 14.47 -12.41
CA SER A 90 0.34 14.12 -13.14
C SER A 90 1.37 13.31 -12.35
N LEU A 91 0.93 12.53 -11.36
CA LEU A 91 1.78 11.71 -10.49
C LEU A 91 1.90 10.25 -10.92
N GLY A 92 1.12 9.82 -11.92
CA GLY A 92 1.01 8.40 -12.31
C GLY A 92 2.34 7.74 -12.67
N ILE A 93 3.17 8.41 -13.48
CA ILE A 93 4.48 7.88 -13.91
C ILE A 93 5.42 7.72 -12.72
N THR A 94 5.51 8.73 -11.85
CA THR A 94 6.37 8.73 -10.65
C THR A 94 6.03 7.57 -9.71
N ILE A 95 4.75 7.26 -9.59
CA ILE A 95 4.24 6.20 -8.72
C ILE A 95 4.49 4.81 -9.30
N ILE A 96 4.30 4.62 -10.61
CA ILE A 96 4.61 3.34 -11.28
C ILE A 96 6.11 3.07 -11.18
N LEU A 97 6.93 4.10 -11.38
CA LEU A 97 8.38 4.00 -11.22
C LEU A 97 8.75 3.63 -9.78
N LEU A 98 8.15 4.30 -8.79
CA LEU A 98 8.33 4.02 -7.36
C LEU A 98 8.00 2.57 -7.02
N TYR A 99 6.82 2.09 -7.42
CA TYR A 99 6.41 0.72 -7.18
C TYR A 99 7.36 -0.29 -7.83
N SER A 100 7.79 -0.02 -9.06
CA SER A 100 8.71 -0.89 -9.79
C SER A 100 10.07 -0.99 -9.09
N ILE A 101 10.61 0.14 -8.63
CA ILE A 101 11.88 0.18 -7.90
C ILE A 101 11.78 -0.61 -6.59
N ILE A 102 10.74 -0.35 -5.79
CA ILE A 102 10.53 -1.06 -4.52
C ILE A 102 10.35 -2.57 -4.76
N PHE A 103 9.56 -2.95 -5.76
CA PHE A 103 9.26 -4.35 -6.04
C PHE A 103 10.50 -5.11 -6.53
N ILE A 104 11.27 -4.54 -7.46
CA ILE A 104 12.52 -5.15 -7.94
C ILE A 104 13.50 -5.30 -6.77
N SER A 105 13.67 -4.24 -5.97
CA SER A 105 14.59 -4.29 -4.84
C SER A 105 14.13 -5.26 -3.74
N PHE A 106 12.83 -5.46 -3.55
CA PHE A 106 12.29 -6.50 -2.66
C PHE A 106 12.71 -7.91 -3.10
N ILE A 107 12.56 -8.23 -4.39
CA ILE A 107 12.97 -9.54 -4.93
C ILE A 107 14.49 -9.71 -4.84
N VAL A 108 15.26 -8.69 -5.23
CA VAL A 108 16.73 -8.72 -5.16
C VAL A 108 17.20 -8.92 -3.71
N THR A 109 16.67 -8.15 -2.76
CA THR A 109 17.03 -8.28 -1.34
C THR A 109 16.67 -9.66 -0.79
N MET A 110 15.51 -10.22 -1.13
CA MET A 110 15.16 -11.58 -0.72
C MET A 110 16.21 -12.61 -1.18
N ILE A 111 16.62 -12.54 -2.45
CA ILE A 111 17.56 -13.51 -3.04
C ILE A 111 18.97 -13.31 -2.48
N VAL A 112 19.43 -12.07 -2.44
CA VAL A 112 20.82 -11.71 -2.13
C VAL A 112 21.11 -11.79 -0.63
N GLU A 113 20.15 -11.40 0.21
CA GLU A 113 20.30 -11.46 1.67
C GLU A 113 19.75 -12.77 2.26
N ASN A 114 19.09 -13.61 1.45
CA ASN A 114 18.47 -14.86 1.86
C ASN A 114 17.56 -14.69 3.10
N VAL A 115 16.76 -13.62 3.08
CA VAL A 115 15.86 -13.25 4.18
C VAL A 115 14.40 -13.56 3.82
N SER A 116 13.56 -13.72 4.84
CA SER A 116 12.11 -13.88 4.64
C SER A 116 11.52 -12.67 3.89
N PRO A 117 10.37 -12.85 3.20
CA PRO A 117 9.70 -11.74 2.52
C PRO A 117 9.42 -10.53 3.43
N LEU A 118 9.01 -10.75 4.70
CA LEU A 118 8.77 -9.65 5.62
C LEU A 118 10.06 -8.88 5.93
N ASN A 119 11.15 -9.60 6.23
CA ASN A 119 12.45 -8.98 6.51
C ASN A 119 13.00 -8.24 5.29
N SER A 120 12.79 -8.76 4.08
CA SER A 120 13.12 -8.05 2.85
C SER A 120 12.32 -6.75 2.71
N LEU A 121 11.01 -6.78 2.95
CA LEU A 121 10.17 -5.58 2.92
C LEU A 121 10.62 -4.54 3.95
N VAL A 122 10.98 -4.97 5.16
CA VAL A 122 11.50 -4.08 6.21
C VAL A 122 12.84 -3.47 5.78
N MET A 123 13.76 -4.27 5.25
CA MET A 123 15.06 -3.79 4.73
C MET A 123 14.88 -2.77 3.61
N VAL A 124 14.04 -3.08 2.62
CA VAL A 124 13.74 -2.18 1.49
C VAL A 124 13.07 -0.90 1.98
N SER A 125 12.12 -0.99 2.91
CA SER A 125 11.40 0.18 3.44
C SER A 125 12.33 1.09 4.25
N ASN A 126 13.23 0.52 5.06
CA ASN A 126 14.21 1.29 5.82
C ASN A 126 15.24 1.96 4.92
N ALA A 127 15.73 1.24 3.90
CA ALA A 127 16.62 1.82 2.89
C ALA A 127 15.92 2.95 2.11
N PHE A 128 14.68 2.72 1.66
CA PHE A 128 13.92 3.70 0.88
C PHE A 128 13.59 4.97 1.69
N THR A 129 13.31 4.84 2.99
CA THR A 129 12.96 5.96 3.88
C THR A 129 14.17 6.57 4.61
N SER A 130 15.38 6.04 4.37
CA SER A 130 16.62 6.48 5.04
C SER A 130 16.59 6.33 6.57
N ASN A 131 15.81 5.40 7.12
CA ASN A 131 15.63 5.19 8.57
C ASN A 131 16.72 4.28 9.19
N GLY A 132 17.98 4.64 8.99
CA GLY A 132 19.13 4.06 9.71
C GLY A 132 19.96 3.03 8.95
N TYR A 133 21.28 3.14 9.11
CA TYR A 133 22.30 2.29 8.49
C TYR A 133 22.35 0.85 9.00
N SER A 134 21.67 0.54 10.12
CA SER A 134 21.78 -0.75 10.83
C SER A 134 21.09 -1.92 10.11
N ILE A 135 20.32 -1.65 9.04
CA ILE A 135 19.52 -2.65 8.31
C ILE A 135 19.75 -2.50 6.78
N LEU A 136 20.90 -1.97 6.38
CA LEU A 136 21.37 -2.07 5.00
C LEU A 136 22.00 -3.46 4.83
N GLY A 137 21.68 -4.17 3.73
CA GLY A 137 22.04 -5.57 3.52
C GLY A 137 23.46 -5.94 3.96
N SER A 138 23.61 -7.14 4.52
CA SER A 138 24.88 -7.65 5.02
C SER A 138 25.88 -7.96 3.88
N SER A 139 25.36 -8.31 2.69
CA SER A 139 26.16 -8.66 1.52
C SER A 139 26.56 -7.44 0.69
N GLY A 140 27.64 -7.56 -0.09
CA GLY A 140 28.09 -6.50 -1.00
C GLY A 140 27.00 -6.09 -2.01
N TRP A 141 26.26 -7.06 -2.55
CA TRP A 141 25.16 -6.82 -3.48
C TRP A 141 23.94 -6.20 -2.80
N GLY A 142 23.63 -6.57 -1.56
CA GLY A 142 22.55 -5.98 -0.78
C GLY A 142 22.82 -4.53 -0.41
N LYS A 143 24.08 -4.17 -0.15
CA LYS A 143 24.50 -2.76 0.07
C LYS A 143 24.32 -1.91 -1.19
N ILE A 144 24.67 -2.44 -2.36
CA ILE A 144 24.46 -1.74 -3.64
C ILE A 144 22.97 -1.53 -3.91
N ASN A 145 22.14 -2.58 -3.74
CA ASN A 145 20.69 -2.45 -3.89
C ASN A 145 20.10 -1.42 -2.91
N SER A 146 20.57 -1.43 -1.67
CA SER A 146 20.12 -0.46 -0.66
C SER A 146 20.54 0.97 -1.00
N LEU A 147 21.74 1.17 -1.55
CA LEU A 147 22.20 2.48 -2.02
C LEU A 147 21.31 3.01 -3.16
N ILE A 148 21.00 2.16 -4.14
CA ILE A 148 20.09 2.52 -5.24
C ILE A 148 18.70 2.90 -4.70
N LEU A 149 18.20 2.16 -3.70
CA LEU A 149 16.93 2.44 -3.04
C LEU A 149 16.91 3.78 -2.31
N VAL A 150 17.94 4.09 -1.53
CA VAL A 150 18.06 5.37 -0.81
C VAL A 150 18.02 6.55 -1.80
N TRP A 151 18.81 6.46 -2.88
CA TRP A 151 18.84 7.51 -3.91
C TRP A 151 17.52 7.64 -4.66
N SER A 152 16.89 6.51 -4.98
CA SER A 152 15.57 6.50 -5.61
C SER A 152 14.51 7.11 -4.70
N GLY A 153 14.52 6.79 -3.41
CA GLY A 153 13.62 7.36 -2.42
C GLY A 153 13.82 8.86 -2.22
N PHE A 154 15.07 9.31 -2.18
CA PHE A 154 15.41 10.73 -2.11
C PHE A 154 14.89 11.51 -3.33
N LEU A 155 15.17 11.01 -4.54
CA LEU A 155 14.72 11.65 -5.78
C LEU A 155 13.20 11.66 -5.90
N LEU A 156 12.53 10.55 -5.60
CA LEU A 156 11.07 10.44 -5.71
C LEU A 156 10.35 11.23 -4.62
N SER A 157 10.87 11.26 -3.40
CA SER A 157 10.34 12.11 -2.32
C SER A 157 10.50 13.59 -2.66
N GLY A 158 11.65 13.99 -3.22
CA GLY A 158 11.88 15.36 -3.68
C GLY A 158 10.93 15.79 -4.79
N VAL A 159 10.79 14.98 -5.85
CA VAL A 159 9.88 15.25 -6.97
C VAL A 159 8.43 15.25 -6.49
N GLY A 160 8.01 14.24 -5.73
CA GLY A 160 6.65 14.14 -5.19
C GLY A 160 6.27 15.31 -4.29
N THR A 161 7.17 15.72 -3.40
CA THR A 161 6.95 16.87 -2.51
C THR A 161 6.89 18.18 -3.29
N ALA A 162 7.76 18.37 -4.29
CA ALA A 162 7.75 19.55 -5.14
C ALA A 162 6.44 19.64 -5.95
N THR A 163 6.01 18.54 -6.58
CA THR A 163 4.75 18.47 -7.33
C THR A 163 3.55 18.74 -6.44
N LEU A 164 3.50 18.13 -5.24
CA LEU A 164 2.41 18.35 -4.30
C LEU A 164 2.37 19.80 -3.79
N THR A 165 3.54 20.38 -3.51
CA THR A 165 3.65 21.78 -3.08
C THR A 165 3.15 22.73 -4.16
N VAL A 166 3.57 22.52 -5.41
CA VAL A 166 3.09 23.31 -6.56
C VAL A 166 1.58 23.19 -6.71
N ALA A 167 1.03 21.97 -6.62
CA ALA A 167 -0.41 21.76 -6.71
C ALA A 167 -1.20 22.47 -5.59
N ILE A 168 -0.69 22.46 -4.35
CA ILE A 168 -1.30 23.17 -3.22
C ILE A 168 -1.24 24.69 -3.44
N VAL A 169 -0.09 25.22 -3.86
CA VAL A 169 0.10 26.65 -4.11
C VAL A 169 -0.80 27.12 -5.25
N MET A 170 -0.82 26.41 -6.39
CA MET A 170 -1.70 26.74 -7.51
C MET A 170 -3.17 26.76 -7.08
N LYS A 171 -3.63 25.73 -6.37
CA LYS A 171 -5.00 25.68 -5.87
C LYS A 171 -5.33 26.83 -4.91
N HIS A 172 -4.37 27.26 -4.09
CA HIS A 172 -4.56 28.40 -3.20
C HIS A 172 -4.66 29.72 -3.98
N VAL A 173 -3.77 29.91 -4.97
CA VAL A 173 -3.75 31.09 -5.84
C VAL A 173 -5.02 31.19 -6.69
N ASP A 174 -5.45 30.09 -7.32
CA ASP A 174 -6.68 30.05 -8.12
C ASP A 174 -7.90 30.43 -7.29
N LYS A 175 -7.98 29.94 -6.04
CA LYS A 175 -9.06 30.29 -5.12
C LYS A 175 -9.09 31.77 -4.75
N GLU A 176 -7.92 32.40 -4.58
CA GLU A 176 -7.84 33.84 -4.32
C GLU A 176 -8.19 34.66 -5.58
N PHE A 177 -7.79 34.21 -6.77
CA PHE A 177 -8.21 34.83 -8.04
C PHE A 177 -9.73 34.74 -8.23
N ASP A 178 -10.34 33.57 -8.03
CA ASP A 178 -11.80 33.38 -8.08
C ASP A 178 -12.53 34.31 -7.10
N ARG A 179 -11.95 34.52 -5.91
CA ARG A 179 -12.51 35.41 -4.90
C ARG A 179 -12.43 36.87 -5.33
N LEU A 180 -11.29 37.29 -5.88
CA LEU A 180 -11.10 38.64 -6.42
C LEU A 180 -12.04 38.91 -7.60
N GLU A 181 -12.20 37.96 -8.51
CA GLU A 181 -13.11 38.07 -9.65
C GLU A 181 -14.56 38.26 -9.20
N LYS A 182 -14.99 37.49 -8.18
CA LYS A 182 -16.32 37.65 -7.56
C LYS A 182 -16.52 39.03 -6.92
N LEU A 183 -15.49 39.58 -6.29
CA LEU A 183 -15.54 40.92 -5.68
C LEU A 183 -15.63 42.02 -6.76
N VAL A 184 -14.87 41.90 -7.85
CA VAL A 184 -14.92 42.84 -8.98
C VAL A 184 -16.29 42.78 -9.67
N LYS A 185 -16.84 41.57 -9.90
CA LYS A 185 -18.18 41.40 -10.46
C LYS A 185 -19.29 41.95 -9.56
N LYS A 186 -19.09 41.97 -8.24
CA LYS A 186 -20.06 42.50 -7.27
C LYS A 186 -20.03 44.03 -7.16
N ASN A 187 -18.92 44.67 -7.51
CA ASN A 187 -18.73 46.12 -7.47
C ASN A 187 -18.91 46.81 -8.84
N LYS A 188 -19.26 46.05 -9.89
CA LYS A 188 -19.78 46.57 -11.17
C LYS A 188 -21.30 46.50 -11.16
#